data_AF-A0ABD2E2Q7-F1
#
_entry.id   AF-A0ABD2E2Q7-F1
#
_cell.length_a   1.000
_cell.length_b   1.000
_cell.length_c   1.000
_cell.angle_alpha   90.00
_cell.angle_beta   90.00
_cell.angle_gamma   90.00
#
_symmetry.space_group_name_H-M   'P 1'
#
loop_
_entity.id
_entity.type
_entity.pdbx_description
1 polymer ?
#
loop_
_entity_poly.entity_id
_entity_poly.type
_entity_poly.pdbx_seq_one_letter_code
_entity_poly.pdbx_strand_id
1 'polypeptide(L)' 'IDFATRKIAKMLKPQKVIEQNGDSFIIHTYSSLRNYLVKFKVGEEFEEDNKGLDNRKCK' A
#
# COMPACT_ATOMS: atom_id res chain seq x y z
N ILE A 1 7.27 -3.79 -12.70
CA ILE A 1 5.99 -3.17 -13.13
C ILE A 1 6.11 -2.76 -14.60
N ASP A 2 5.22 -3.24 -15.45
CA ASP A 2 5.20 -2.97 -16.90
C ASP A 2 4.72 -1.55 -17.24
N PHE A 3 4.89 -1.15 -18.51
CA PHE A 3 4.55 0.20 -18.97
C PHE A 3 3.05 0.51 -18.93
N ALA A 4 2.18 -0.44 -19.28
CA ALA A 4 0.75 -0.23 -19.31
C ALA A 4 0.19 0.00 -17.91
N THR A 5 0.62 -0.81 -16.94
CA THR A 5 0.27 -0.64 -15.52
C THR A 5 0.68 0.75 -15.02
N ARG A 6 1.90 1.22 -15.34
CA ARG A 6 2.34 2.57 -14.95
C ARG A 6 1.50 3.69 -15.59
N LYS A 7 1.09 3.53 -16.85
CA LYS A 7 0.28 4.52 -17.56
C LYS A 7 -1.09 4.69 -16.91
N ILE A 8 -1.73 3.59 -16.50
CA ILE A 8 -3.01 3.61 -15.80
C ILE A 8 -2.84 4.19 -14.39
N ALA A 9 -1.84 3.72 -13.64
CA ALA A 9 -1.59 4.16 -12.27
C ALA A 9 -1.39 5.69 -12.15
N LYS A 10 -0.74 6.33 -13.14
CA LYS A 10 -0.55 7.79 -13.20
C LYS A 10 -1.84 8.59 -13.29
N MET A 11 -2.94 8.00 -13.76
CA MET A 11 -4.23 8.67 -13.90
C MET A 11 -5.13 8.49 -12.67
N LEU A 12 -4.73 7.63 -11.73
CA LEU A 12 -5.50 7.36 -10.52
C LEU A 12 -5.38 8.51 -9.53
N LYS A 13 -6.44 8.71 -8.74
CA LYS A 13 -6.47 9.62 -7.59
C LYS A 13 -6.69 8.80 -6.32
N PRO A 14 -5.65 8.14 -5.79
CA PRO A 14 -5.82 7.29 -4.63
C PRO A 14 -6.13 8.10 -3.38
N GLN A 15 -7.04 7.59 -2.56
CA GLN A 15 -7.35 8.13 -1.24
C GLN A 15 -6.68 7.27 -0.18
N LYS A 16 -6.11 7.91 0.85
CA LYS A 16 -5.54 7.21 2.00
C LYS A 16 -6.41 7.44 3.23
N VAL A 17 -6.77 6.35 3.89
CA VAL A 17 -7.33 6.37 5.25
C VAL A 17 -6.25 5.82 6.16
N ILE A 18 -5.85 6.62 7.15
CA ILE A 18 -4.77 6.31 8.08
C ILE A 18 -5.39 6.25 9.47
N GLU A 19 -5.33 5.07 10.07
CA GLU A 19 -5.74 4.83 11.45
C GLU A 19 -4.49 4.63 12.29
N GLN A 20 -4.37 5.39 13.37
CA GLN A 20 -3.24 5.35 14.28
C GLN A 20 -3.73 5.08 15.70
N ASN A 21 -3.12 4.10 16.36
CA ASN A 21 -3.30 3.80 17.77
C ASN A 21 -1.93 3.67 18.44
N GLY A 22 -1.43 4.76 19.01
CA GLY A 22 -0.05 4.86 19.48
C GLY A 22 0.93 4.58 18.34
N ASP A 23 1.72 3.52 18.49
CA ASP A 23 2.69 3.06 17.49
C ASP A 23 2.08 2.11 16.45
N SER A 24 0.83 1.68 16.60
CA SER A 24 0.16 0.79 15.65
C SER A 24 -0.51 1.59 14.55
N PHE A 25 -0.18 1.29 13.30
CA PHE A 25 -0.75 1.94 12.12
C PHE A 25 -1.46 0.94 11.23
N ILE A 26 -2.61 1.37 10.71
CA ILE A 26 -3.32 0.71 9.62
C ILE A 26 -3.51 1.77 8.53
N ILE A 27 -2.96 1.50 7.35
CA ILE A 27 -3.10 2.40 6.20
C ILE A 27 -3.85 1.68 5.11
N HIS A 28 -5.04 2.20 4.79
CA HIS A 28 -5.81 1.79 3.63
C HIS A 28 -5.56 2.78 2.49
N THR A 29 -5.03 2.28 1.37
CA THR A 29 -4.95 3.04 0.12
C THR A 29 -6.04 2.54 -0.82
N TYR A 30 -7.01 3.40 -1.11
CA TYR A 30 -8.11 3.13 -2.03
C TYR A 30 -7.85 3.76 -3.39
N SER A 31 -8.12 3.03 -4.46
CA SER A 31 -8.16 3.58 -5.81
C SER A 31 -9.23 2.88 -6.65
N SER A 32 -9.60 3.46 -7.79
CA SER A 32 -10.56 2.82 -8.70
C SER A 32 -10.05 1.54 -9.37
N LEU A 33 -8.74 1.29 -9.33
CA LEU A 33 -8.13 0.10 -9.94
C LEU A 33 -7.85 -1.00 -8.91
N ARG A 34 -7.20 -0.62 -7.80
CA ARG A 34 -6.73 -1.57 -6.80
C ARG A 34 -6.57 -0.91 -5.44
N ASN A 35 -6.98 -1.63 -4.41
CA ASN A 35 -6.78 -1.22 -3.02
C ASN A 35 -5.55 -1.92 -2.44
N TYR A 36 -4.93 -1.27 -1.47
CA TYR A 36 -3.79 -1.80 -0.74
C TYR A 36 -3.95 -1.51 0.76
N LEU A 37 -3.54 -2.46 1.59
CA LEU A 37 -3.64 -2.41 3.04
C LEU A 37 -2.28 -2.75 3.61
N VAL A 38 -1.77 -1.90 4.48
CA VAL A 38 -0.58 -2.20 5.29
C VAL A 38 -0.88 -1.96 6.75
N LYS A 39 -0.40 -2.88 7.59
CA LYS A 39 -0.51 -2.82 9.05
C LYS A 39 0.87 -3.03 9.63
N PHE A 40 1.30 -2.11 10.48
CA PHE A 40 2.63 -2.18 11.07
C PHE A 40 2.65 -1.48 12.42
N LYS A 41 3.69 -1.78 13.20
CA LYS A 41 3.98 -1.08 14.44
C LYS A 41 5.33 -0.38 14.32
N VAL A 42 5.40 0.88 14.74
CA VAL A 42 6.63 1.66 14.68
C VAL A 42 7.72 0.97 15.52
N GLY A 43 8.90 0.80 14.93
CA GLY A 43 10.04 0.16 15.56
C GLY A 43 10.08 -1.38 15.47
N GLU A 44 9.09 -2.00 14.83
CA GLU A 44 9.03 -3.45 14.64
C GLU A 44 9.17 -3.80 13.15
N GLU A 45 10.17 -4.63 12.81
CA GLU A 45 10.34 -5.20 11.46
C GLU A 45 9.16 -6.12 11.14
N PHE A 46 8.65 -6.08 9.91
CA PHE A 46 7.52 -6.91 9.48
C PHE A 46 7.63 -7.28 8.01
N GLU A 47 7.06 -8.41 7.62
CA GLU A 47 7.01 -8.80 6.20
C GLU A 47 5.90 -8.04 5.49
N GLU A 48 6.25 -7.10 4.61
CA GLU A 48 5.31 -6.39 3.76
C GLU A 48 5.06 -7.18 2.47
N ASP A 49 3.81 -7.58 2.22
CA ASP A 49 3.39 -8.17 0.95
C ASP A 49 2.83 -7.10 0.00
N ASN A 50 3.63 -6.67 -0.98
CA ASN A 50 3.26 -5.67 -1.98
C ASN A 50 2.45 -6.27 -3.15
N LYS A 51 1.66 -7.32 -2.87
CA LYS A 51 0.76 -7.95 -3.83
C LYS A 51 -0.15 -6.93 -4.48
N GLY A 52 -0.05 -6.86 -5.81
CA GLY A 52 -0.83 -5.96 -6.62
C GLY A 52 -0.22 -4.60 -6.90
N LEU A 53 0.96 -4.33 -6.34
CA LEU A 53 1.84 -3.24 -6.72
C LEU A 53 2.95 -3.80 -7.61
N ASP A 54 4.13 -4.10 -7.04
CA ASP A 54 5.23 -4.78 -7.73
C ASP A 54 5.32 -6.28 -7.43
N ASN A 55 4.43 -6.81 -6.58
CA ASN A 55 4.36 -8.21 -6.14
C ASN A 55 5.64 -8.70 -5.46
N ARG A 56 6.40 -7.79 -4.84
CA ARG A 56 7.54 -8.16 -4.00
C ARG A 56 7.13 -8.32 -2.56
N LYS A 57 7.96 -9.06 -1.84
CA LYS A 57 7.94 -9.10 -0.39
C LYS A 57 9.15 -8.36 0.15
N CYS A 58 8.92 -7.50 1.12
CA CYS A 58 9.95 -6.73 1.80
C CYS A 58 9.96 -7.06 3.28
N LYS A 59 11.09 -6.81 3.94
CA LYS A 59 11.24 -6.83 5.39
C LYS A 59 11.46 -5.40 5.87
#